data_AF-A0A7C1SFA1-F1
#
_entry.id   AF-A0A7C1SFA1-F1
#
_cell.length_a   1.000
_cell.length_b   1.000
_cell.length_c   1.000
_cell.angle_alpha   90.00
_cell.angle_beta   90.00
_cell.angle_gamma   90.00
#
_symmetry.space_group_name_H-M   'P 1'
#
loop_
_entity.id
_entity.type
_entity.pdbx_description
1 polymer ?
#
loop_
_entity_poly.entity_id
_entity_poly.type
_entity_poly.pdbx_seq_one_letter_code
_entity_poly.pdbx_strand_id
1 'polypeptide(L)'
;MKNDRFLIITGLSGSGKTVVSRFLEDIGYYCIDNLPSKLIPNLVELWTRKEVEIERIALVVDIREAGFSKKFPEVLKTIRKKISSRLIFLEASDAALVKRFSESRRPHPLARK
;
A
#
# COMPACT_ATOMS: atom_id res chain seq x y z
N MET A 1 1.35 12.80 -12.51
CA MET A 1 0.33 11.85 -11.99
C MET A 1 -0.82 11.56 -12.96
N LYS A 2 -1.08 12.38 -14.00
CA LYS A 2 -2.32 12.27 -14.82
C LYS A 2 -2.55 10.93 -15.56
N ASN A 3 -1.55 10.03 -15.66
CA ASN A 3 -1.69 8.77 -16.43
C ASN A 3 -1.45 7.48 -15.62
N ASP A 4 -1.17 7.56 -14.31
CA ASP A 4 -0.81 6.38 -13.52
C ASP A 4 -2.04 5.72 -12.91
N ARG A 5 -2.55 4.69 -13.58
CA ARG A 5 -3.77 3.96 -13.17
C ARG A 5 -3.51 2.84 -12.16
N PHE A 6 -2.27 2.46 -11.92
CA PHE A 6 -1.91 1.46 -10.92
C PHE A 6 -0.77 1.98 -10.05
N LEU A 7 -1.11 2.33 -8.80
CA LEU A 7 -0.18 2.81 -7.79
C LEU A 7 0.09 1.70 -6.78
N ILE A 8 1.34 1.59 -6.36
CA ILE A 8 1.75 0.75 -5.25
C ILE A 8 2.37 1.67 -4.20
N ILE A 9 1.84 1.64 -2.98
CA ILE A 9 2.22 2.55 -1.90
C ILE A 9 2.83 1.70 -0.79
N THR A 10 4.00 2.09 -0.31
CA THR A 10 4.65 1.42 0.81
C THR A 10 5.44 2.43 1.64
N GLY A 11 6.10 1.95 2.69
CA GLY A 11 6.82 2.77 3.66
C GLY A 11 6.68 2.23 5.07
N LEU A 12 7.41 2.81 6.02
CA LEU A 12 7.41 2.38 7.41
C LEU A 12 6.06 2.62 8.12
N SER A 13 5.83 1.93 9.23
CA SER A 13 4.65 2.21 10.07
C SER A 13 4.71 3.65 10.58
N GLY A 14 3.62 4.41 10.45
CA GLY A 14 3.60 5.83 10.81
C GLY A 14 4.13 6.79 9.72
N SER A 15 4.54 6.29 8.54
CA SER A 15 4.98 7.15 7.43
C SER A 15 3.85 7.91 6.72
N GLY A 16 2.58 7.59 7.04
CA GLY A 16 1.41 8.26 6.45
C GLY A 16 0.71 7.49 5.32
N LYS A 17 1.02 6.19 5.12
CA LYS A 17 0.36 5.33 4.12
C LYS A 17 -1.17 5.44 4.14
N THR A 18 -1.78 5.38 5.32
CA THR A 18 -3.24 5.50 5.49
C THR A 18 -3.78 6.85 5.04
N VAL A 19 -3.06 7.94 5.30
CA VAL A 19 -3.46 9.29 4.88
C VAL A 19 -3.41 9.39 3.36
N VAL A 20 -2.34 8.89 2.73
CA VAL A 20 -2.20 8.86 1.28
C VAL A 20 -3.26 7.97 0.63
N SER A 21 -3.55 6.81 1.21
CA SER A 21 -4.61 5.91 0.73
C SER A 21 -5.98 6.61 0.70
N ARG A 22 -6.36 7.28 1.79
CA ARG A 22 -7.62 8.03 1.85
C ARG A 22 -7.68 9.15 0.82
N PHE A 23 -6.61 9.92 0.68
CA PHE A 23 -6.53 10.96 -0.36
C PHE A 23 -6.66 10.38 -1.78
N LEU A 24 -6.11 9.19 -2.01
CA LEU A 24 -6.24 8.51 -3.31
C LEU A 24 -7.68 8.02 -3.55
N GLU A 25 -8.37 7.53 -2.52
CA GLU A 25 -9.80 7.22 -2.59
C GLU A 25 -10.61 8.46 -2.99
N ASP A 26 -10.35 9.60 -2.33
CA ASP A 26 -11.05 10.87 -2.59
C ASP A 26 -10.91 11.34 -4.05
N ILE A 27 -9.79 11.01 -4.72
CA ILE A 27 -9.55 11.35 -6.13
C ILE A 27 -9.86 10.20 -7.11
N GLY A 28 -10.56 9.16 -6.64
CA GLY A 28 -11.15 8.09 -7.45
C GLY A 28 -10.24 6.87 -7.70
N TYR A 29 -9.28 6.59 -6.81
CA TYR A 29 -8.60 5.30 -6.80
C TYR A 29 -9.36 4.29 -5.94
N TYR A 30 -9.43 3.05 -6.40
CA TYR A 30 -9.82 1.93 -5.57
C TYR A 30 -8.61 1.51 -4.73
N CYS A 31 -8.66 1.83 -3.44
CA CYS A 31 -7.57 1.53 -2.51
C CYS A 31 -7.74 0.13 -1.91
N ILE A 32 -6.66 -0.64 -1.97
CA ILE A 32 -6.58 -2.00 -1.39
C ILE A 32 -5.43 -1.99 -0.40
N ASP A 33 -5.74 -2.22 0.87
CA ASP A 33 -4.74 -2.33 1.94
C ASP A 33 -4.57 -3.78 2.38
N ASN A 34 -3.36 -4.11 2.82
CA ASN A 34 -3.02 -5.40 3.43
C ASN A 34 -3.34 -6.63 2.56
N LEU A 35 -3.24 -6.52 1.23
CA LEU A 35 -3.38 -7.65 0.32
C LEU A 35 -2.11 -8.51 0.36
N PRO A 36 -2.21 -9.83 0.64
CA PRO A 36 -1.05 -10.71 0.63
C PRO A 36 -0.28 -10.66 -0.68
N SER A 37 1.05 -10.62 -0.61
CA SER A 37 1.89 -10.42 -1.81
C SER A 37 1.66 -11.45 -2.92
N LYS A 38 1.23 -12.66 -2.55
CA LYS A 38 0.91 -13.78 -3.46
C LYS A 38 -0.37 -13.55 -4.27
N LEU A 39 -1.30 -12.71 -3.82
CA LEU A 39 -2.57 -12.45 -4.49
C LEU A 39 -2.50 -11.25 -5.46
N ILE A 40 -1.46 -10.41 -5.35
CA ILE A 40 -1.28 -9.24 -6.21
C ILE A 40 -1.24 -9.63 -7.71
N PRO A 41 -0.55 -10.70 -8.15
CA PRO A 41 -0.55 -11.09 -9.55
C PRO A 41 -1.95 -11.43 -10.10
N ASN A 42 -2.79 -12.08 -9.29
CA ASN A 42 -4.16 -12.42 -9.68
C ASN A 42 -5.02 -11.16 -9.83
N LEU A 43 -4.90 -10.22 -8.88
CA LEU A 43 -5.58 -8.92 -8.98
C LEU A 43 -5.19 -8.19 -10.28
N VAL A 44 -3.90 -8.16 -10.61
CA VAL A 44 -3.41 -7.52 -11.84
C VAL A 44 -3.97 -8.21 -13.09
N GLU A 45 -4.12 -9.53 -13.07
CA GLU A 45 -4.70 -10.29 -14.18
C GLU A 45 -6.19 -9.95 -14.39
N LEU A 46 -6.99 -10.00 -13.32
CA LEU A 46 -8.40 -9.61 -13.36
C LEU A 46 -8.58 -8.17 -13.85
N TRP A 47 -7.74 -7.26 -13.36
CA TRP A 47 -7.76 -5.84 -13.75
C TRP A 47 -7.39 -5.65 -15.23
N THR A 48 -6.36 -6.35 -15.72
CA THR A 48 -5.91 -6.24 -17.12
C THR A 48 -6.94 -6.79 -18.09
N ARG A 49 -7.68 -7.84 -17.69
CA ARG A 49 -8.77 -8.43 -18.47
C ARG A 49 -10.08 -7.65 -18.41
N LYS A 50 -10.14 -6.57 -17.61
CA LYS A 50 -11.38 -5.81 -17.33
C LYS A 50 -12.51 -6.68 -16.77
N GLU A 51 -12.16 -7.74 -16.04
CA GLU A 51 -13.12 -8.59 -15.31
C GLU A 51 -13.57 -7.91 -14.00
N VAL A 52 -12.94 -6.78 -13.65
CA VAL A 52 -13.35 -5.88 -12.58
C VAL A 52 -13.55 -4.47 -13.15
N GLU A 53 -14.64 -3.81 -12.75
CA GLU A 53 -14.96 -2.44 -13.16
C GLU A 53 -14.18 -1.40 -12.31
N ILE A 54 -12.85 -1.52 -12.31
CA ILE A 54 -11.97 -0.64 -11.55
C ILE A 54 -11.01 0.04 -12.50
N GLU A 55 -11.10 1.36 -12.66
CA GLU A 55 -10.23 2.09 -13.59
C GLU A 55 -8.86 2.44 -13.02
N ARG A 56 -8.79 2.68 -11.70
CA ARG A 56 -7.59 3.13 -11.00
C ARG A 56 -7.44 2.35 -9.69
N ILE A 57 -6.27 1.75 -9.48
CA ILE A 57 -5.96 0.96 -8.29
C ILE A 57 -4.83 1.62 -7.51
N ALA A 58 -4.97 1.69 -6.19
CA ALA A 58 -3.92 2.06 -5.26
C ALA A 58 -3.72 0.92 -4.26
N LEU A 59 -2.62 0.19 -4.41
CA LEU A 59 -2.30 -0.96 -3.59
C LEU A 59 -1.36 -0.52 -2.46
N VAL A 60 -1.85 -0.51 -1.22
CA VAL A 60 -1.03 -0.27 -0.04
C VAL A 60 -0.42 -1.60 0.39
N VAL A 61 0.91 -1.65 0.42
CA VAL A 61 1.67 -2.84 0.73
C VAL A 61 2.53 -2.60 1.97
N ASP A 62 2.36 -3.46 2.97
CA ASP A 62 3.09 -3.39 4.21
C ASP A 62 4.26 -4.39 4.23
N ILE A 63 5.43 -3.91 4.65
CA ILE A 63 6.69 -4.66 4.70
C ILE A 63 6.68 -5.69 5.86
N ARG A 64 5.66 -5.66 6.73
CA ARG A 64 5.50 -6.55 7.88
C ARG A 64 5.30 -8.03 7.52
N GLU A 65 4.96 -8.39 6.28
CA GLU A 65 4.83 -9.80 5.89
C GLU A 65 6.20 -10.51 5.92
N ALA A 66 6.26 -11.68 6.57
CA ALA A 66 7.49 -12.46 6.64
C ALA A 66 7.96 -12.88 5.24
N GLY A 67 9.20 -12.50 4.88
CA GLY A 67 9.76 -12.75 3.55
C GLY A 67 9.33 -11.75 2.47
N PHE A 68 8.62 -10.68 2.83
CA PHE A 68 8.21 -9.61 1.92
C PHE A 68 9.40 -9.00 1.17
N SER A 69 10.46 -8.65 1.89
CA SER A 69 11.67 -8.03 1.31
C SER A 69 12.34 -8.88 0.23
N LYS A 70 12.22 -10.21 0.32
CA LYS A 70 12.76 -11.14 -0.68
C LYS A 70 11.81 -11.35 -1.86
N LYS A 71 10.50 -11.46 -1.60
CA LYS A 71 9.49 -11.84 -2.61
C LYS A 71 8.92 -10.66 -3.40
N PHE A 72 8.73 -9.52 -2.75
CA PHE A 72 8.08 -8.36 -3.35
C PHE A 72 8.82 -7.80 -4.58
N PRO A 73 10.17 -7.74 -4.62
CA PRO A 73 10.88 -7.31 -5.83
C PRO A 73 10.57 -8.17 -7.06
N GLU A 74 10.42 -9.50 -6.89
CA GLU A 74 10.06 -10.42 -7.98
C GLU A 74 8.61 -10.22 -8.44
N VAL A 75 7.70 -10.04 -7.47
CA VAL A 75 6.30 -9.71 -7.74
C VAL A 75 6.21 -8.39 -8.51
N LEU A 76 6.91 -7.34 -8.05
CA LEU A 76 6.94 -6.02 -8.70
C LEU A 76 7.48 -6.11 -10.13
N LYS A 77 8.55 -6.87 -10.37
CA LYS A 77 9.07 -7.13 -11.73
C LYS A 77 8.00 -7.77 -12.61
N THR A 78 7.25 -8.75 -12.08
CA THR A 78 6.18 -9.43 -12.81
C THR A 78 5.03 -8.50 -13.14
N ILE A 79 4.63 -7.65 -12.20
CA ILE A 79 3.59 -6.63 -12.41
C ILE A 79 4.00 -5.65 -13.50
N ARG A 80 5.24 -5.12 -13.42
CA ARG A 80 5.77 -4.15 -14.38
C ARG A 80 5.89 -4.69 -15.81
N LYS A 81 5.96 -6.02 -15.99
CA LYS A 81 5.90 -6.65 -17.32
C LYS A 81 4.50 -6.63 -17.92
N LYS A 82 3.45 -6.65 -17.09
CA LYS A 82 2.05 -6.68 -17.53
C LYS A 82 1.44 -5.29 -17.66
N ILE A 83 1.78 -4.38 -16.73
CA ILE A 83 1.15 -3.07 -16.62
C ILE A 83 2.17 -1.98 -16.26
N SER A 84 1.89 -0.74 -16.65
CA SER A 84 2.62 0.42 -16.14
C SER A 84 2.18 0.69 -14.69
N SER A 85 3.06 0.43 -13.73
CA SER A 85 2.81 0.66 -12.31
C SER A 85 3.84 1.64 -11.71
N ARG A 86 3.37 2.50 -10.81
CA ARG A 86 4.24 3.40 -10.05
C ARG A 86 4.34 2.94 -8.61
N LEU A 87 5.57 2.80 -8.12
CA LEU A 87 5.86 2.55 -6.71
C LEU A 87 6.11 3.89 -6.02
N ILE A 88 5.41 4.13 -4.91
CA ILE A 88 5.55 5.28 -4.03
C ILE A 88 6.03 4.77 -2.68
N PHE A 89 7.20 5.23 -2.26
CA PHE A 89 7.76 4.93 -0.93
C PHE A 89 7.61 6.17 -0.05
N LEU A 90 6.86 6.06 1.03
CA LEU A 90 6.64 7.16 1.98
C LEU A 90 7.66 7.08 3.12
N GLU A 91 8.34 8.20 3.33
CA GLU A 91 9.34 8.38 4.39
C GLU A 91 8.91 9.43 5.40
N ALA A 92 9.43 9.27 6.61
CA ALA A 92 9.41 10.28 7.65
C ALA A 92 10.65 10.09 8.53
N SER A 93 11.09 11.15 9.21
CA SER A 93 12.18 11.05 10.19
C SER A 93 11.83 10.07 11.31
N ASP A 94 12.83 9.37 11.87
CA ASP A 94 12.65 8.45 13.00
C ASP A 94 11.90 9.09 14.18
N ALA A 95 12.23 10.34 14.53
CA ALA A 95 11.54 11.08 15.58
C ALA A 95 10.03 11.21 15.32
N ALA A 96 9.63 11.47 14.06
CA ALA A 96 8.24 11.53 13.66
C ALA A 96 7.56 10.16 13.66
N LEU A 97 8.26 9.10 13.23
CA LEU A 97 7.73 7.73 13.25
C LEU A 97 7.45 7.27 14.69
N VAL A 98 8.40 7.49 15.60
CA VAL A 98 8.27 7.16 17.04
C VAL A 98 7.11 7.93 17.65
N LYS A 99 7.04 9.25 17.41
CA LYS A 99 5.94 10.09 17.92
C LYS A 99 4.58 9.59 17.44
N ARG A 100 4.39 9.41 16.14
CA ARG A 100 3.11 8.94 15.56
C ARG A 100 2.75 7.52 16.02
N PHE A 101 3.73 6.66 16.19
CA PHE A 101 3.48 5.32 16.73
C PHE A 101 2.91 5.39 18.14
N SER A 102 3.45 6.27 19.01
CA SER A 102 2.92 6.48 20.37
C SER A 102 1.50 7.05 20.38
N GLU A 103 1.16 7.94 19.44
CA GLU A 103 -0.16 8.56 19.29
C GLU A 103 -1.23 7.58 18.74
N SER A 104 -0.82 6.60 17.95
CA SER A 104 -1.73 5.63 17.28
C SER A 104 -2.08 4.39 18.11
N ARG A 105 -1.43 4.19 19.27
CA ARG A 105 -1.77 3.07 20.16
C ARG A 105 -3.11 3.34 20.83
N ARG A 106 -4.07 2.41 20.68
CA ARG A 106 -5.28 2.42 21.50
C ARG A 106 -4.86 2.32 22.97
N PRO A 107 -5.30 3.24 23.86
CA PRO A 107 -5.15 3.01 25.29
C PRO A 107 -5.87 1.71 25.63
N HIS A 108 -5.19 0.83 26.38
CA HIS A 108 -5.82 -0.41 26.85
C HIS A 108 -6.94 -0.02 27.84
N PRO A 109 -8.15 -0.60 27.75
CA PRO A 109 -9.25 -0.28 28.69
C PRO A 109 -8.92 -0.51 30.17
N LEU A 110 -7.82 -1.21 30.45
CA LEU A 110 -7.32 -1.54 31.78
C LEU A 110 -5.94 -0.91 32.09
N ALA A 111 -5.45 0.01 31.25
CA ALA A 111 -4.27 0.80 31.57
C ALA A 111 -4.67 1.84 32.64
N ARG A 112 -4.64 1.38 33.89
CA ARG A 112 -4.82 2.18 35.10
C ARG A 112 -3.69 3.21 35.18
N LYS A 113 -4.03 4.46 35.49
CA LYS A 113 -3.07 5.49 35.93
C LYS A 113 -2.28 5.02 37.14
#